data_AF-A0A7C4T7A8-F1
#
_entry.id   AF-A0A7C4T7A8-F1
#
_cell.length_a   1.000
_cell.length_b   1.000
_cell.length_c   1.000
_cell.angle_alpha   90.00
_cell.angle_beta   90.00
_cell.angle_gamma   90.00
#
_symmetry.space_group_name_H-M   'P 1'
#
loop_
_entity.id
_entity.type
_entity.pdbx_description
1 polymer ?
#
loop_
_entity_poly.entity_id
_entity_poly.type
_entity_poly.pdbx_seq_one_letter_code
_entity_poly.pdbx_strand_id
1 'polypeptide(L)'
;MLNSLLQLIVFKRYKGDNRSRRKSLFPVSSYKKAKTVRERRHIVRRLITSIVLISLGILSASFGLRGFLIPNKLIDGGVTGISLLVNLLSGVSLSYLLIAINLPFIALGYYQSGKIFAVKSIASIIGLSIAVAYIEFPIITNDKLLIAVFGGFFLGAGIGLAIRGGSVLDGTEILAVFINQKTGFSVGDIIFIFNIIIFSFAGWFLGIETALYSILIYLAASKTVDFFLQGIDEYTGVTILSRRSKTIKLMLMNKFHKDITVYQGKNEYSEVEHVYSYDTEILYTVVTRLDLSRLYDEIYRIDPDAFVITTPIKEVRGKMFKQHF
;
A
#
# COMPACT_ATOMS: atom_id res chain seq x y z
N MET A 1 4.89 24.83 -18.80
CA MET A 1 5.89 25.70 -18.14
C MET A 1 6.84 24.97 -17.18
N LEU A 2 6.36 24.09 -16.29
CA LEU A 2 7.20 23.39 -15.29
C LEU A 2 8.38 22.58 -15.88
N ASN A 3 8.21 22.02 -17.08
CA ASN A 3 9.21 21.19 -17.77
C ASN A 3 10.42 22.00 -18.29
N SER A 4 10.24 23.30 -18.58
CA SER A 4 11.30 24.20 -19.07
C SER A 4 12.19 24.69 -17.92
N LEU A 5 11.59 25.07 -16.79
CA LEU A 5 12.31 25.49 -15.57
C LEU A 5 13.15 24.34 -15.00
N LEU A 6 12.62 23.11 -14.99
CA LEU A 6 13.35 21.92 -14.59
C LEU A 6 14.57 21.64 -15.48
N GLN A 7 14.44 21.82 -16.80
CA GLN A 7 15.57 21.69 -17.72
C GLN A 7 16.64 22.76 -17.45
N LEU A 8 16.23 23.99 -17.15
CA LEU A 8 17.15 25.11 -16.93
C LEU A 8 17.93 24.98 -15.61
N ILE A 9 17.29 24.47 -14.55
CA ILE A 9 17.93 24.18 -13.25
C ILE A 9 18.93 23.00 -13.39
N VAL A 10 18.55 21.96 -14.15
CA VAL A 10 19.44 20.82 -14.43
C VAL A 10 20.66 21.25 -15.26
N PHE A 11 20.46 22.14 -16.24
CA PHE A 11 21.53 22.65 -17.10
C PHE A 11 22.52 23.56 -16.35
N LYS A 12 22.01 24.47 -15.50
CA LYS A 12 22.88 25.35 -14.68
C LYS A 12 23.72 24.57 -13.66
N ARG A 13 23.17 23.52 -13.03
CA ARG A 13 23.90 22.73 -12.02
C ARG A 13 24.94 21.78 -12.63
N TYR A 14 24.71 21.28 -13.85
CA TYR A 14 25.72 20.50 -14.58
C TYR A 14 26.90 21.36 -15.03
N LYS A 15 26.67 22.63 -15.41
CA LYS A 15 27.74 23.56 -15.79
C LYS A 15 28.60 24.00 -14.60
N GLY A 16 28.03 24.03 -13.38
CA GLY A 16 28.74 24.34 -12.14
C GLY A 16 29.71 23.24 -11.66
N ASP A 17 29.43 21.98 -12.00
CA ASP A 17 30.27 20.81 -11.64
C ASP A 17 31.51 20.65 -12.54
N ASN A 18 31.63 21.49 -13.58
CA ASN A 18 32.67 21.42 -14.60
C ASN A 18 33.97 22.15 -14.21
N ARG A 19 34.06 22.81 -13.05
CA ARG A 19 35.31 23.42 -12.58
C ARG A 19 36.30 22.42 -11.98
N SER A 20 35.88 21.21 -11.65
CA SER A 20 36.70 20.23 -10.90
C SER A 20 37.16 19.01 -11.70
N ARG A 21 36.86 18.90 -13.00
CA ARG A 21 37.24 17.74 -13.83
C ARG A 21 38.04 18.12 -15.07
N ARG A 22 39.27 18.59 -14.85
CA ARG A 22 40.36 18.42 -15.83
C ARG A 22 40.78 16.94 -15.79
N LYS A 23 40.25 16.12 -16.70
CA LYS A 23 40.81 14.87 -17.30
C LYS A 23 39.71 13.86 -17.65
N SER A 24 39.17 13.96 -18.87
CA SER A 24 38.74 12.80 -19.65
C SER A 24 38.68 13.21 -21.13
N LEU A 25 39.59 12.69 -21.95
CA LEU A 25 39.82 13.11 -23.34
C LEU A 25 38.87 12.47 -24.37
N PHE A 26 37.70 11.97 -23.97
CA PHE A 26 36.73 11.36 -24.88
C PHE A 26 35.34 12.01 -24.75
N PRO A 27 34.72 12.47 -25.85
CA PRO A 27 33.37 13.03 -25.80
C PRO A 27 32.38 11.94 -25.35
N VAL A 28 31.68 12.18 -24.25
CA VAL A 28 30.64 11.28 -23.74
C VAL A 28 29.56 11.10 -24.81
N SER A 29 29.39 9.88 -25.32
CA SER A 29 28.39 9.51 -26.33
C SER A 29 27.00 10.07 -26.01
N SER A 30 26.32 10.61 -27.02
CA SER A 30 24.96 11.19 -26.92
C SER A 30 23.96 10.23 -26.28
N TYR A 31 24.15 8.91 -26.42
CA TYR A 31 23.36 7.89 -25.75
C TYR A 31 23.58 7.85 -24.23
N LYS A 32 24.82 7.94 -23.74
CA LYS A 32 25.12 8.00 -22.30
C LYS A 32 24.54 9.28 -21.67
N LYS A 33 24.57 10.41 -22.39
CA LYS A 33 23.93 11.68 -21.96
C LYS A 33 22.40 11.57 -21.91
N ALA A 34 21.77 11.00 -22.95
CA ALA A 34 20.32 10.79 -22.98
C ALA A 34 19.84 9.80 -21.89
N LYS A 35 20.62 8.74 -21.64
CA LYS A 35 20.33 7.75 -20.57
C LYS A 35 20.40 8.38 -19.18
N THR A 36 21.42 9.19 -18.88
CA THR A 36 21.51 9.89 -17.58
C THR A 36 20.42 10.92 -17.38
N VAL A 37 20.01 11.65 -18.43
CA VAL A 37 18.87 12.59 -18.34
C VAL A 37 17.56 11.85 -18.09
N ARG A 38 17.35 10.69 -18.73
CA ARG A 38 16.16 9.85 -18.52
C ARG A 38 16.12 9.27 -17.11
N GLU A 39 17.24 8.74 -16.60
CA GLU A 39 17.37 8.22 -15.24
C GLU A 39 17.11 9.31 -14.18
N ARG A 40 17.70 10.49 -14.35
CA ARG A 40 17.47 11.64 -13.45
C ARG A 40 16.01 12.11 -13.47
N ARG A 41 15.37 12.15 -14.65
CA ARG A 41 13.95 12.51 -14.76
C ARG A 41 13.04 11.51 -14.04
N HIS A 42 13.37 10.21 -14.09
CA HIS A 42 12.65 9.19 -13.33
C HIS A 42 12.81 9.36 -11.82
N ILE A 43 14.02 9.64 -11.33
CA ILE A 43 14.28 9.89 -9.90
C ILE A 43 13.52 11.11 -9.41
N VAL A 44 13.62 12.24 -10.14
CA VAL A 44 12.93 13.49 -9.79
C VAL A 44 11.41 13.31 -9.77
N ARG A 45 10.86 12.62 -10.77
CA ARG A 45 9.42 12.32 -10.81
C ARG A 45 9.00 11.48 -9.61
N ARG A 46 9.76 10.43 -9.26
CA ARG A 46 9.49 9.61 -8.07
C ARG A 46 9.53 10.44 -6.79
N LEU A 47 10.51 11.32 -6.63
CA LEU A 47 10.61 12.19 -5.47
C LEU A 47 9.42 13.15 -5.35
N ILE A 48 9.02 13.79 -6.45
CA ILE A 48 7.85 14.68 -6.45
C ILE A 48 6.58 13.89 -6.09
N THR A 49 6.37 12.72 -6.71
CA THR A 49 5.23 11.87 -6.38
C THR A 49 5.25 11.45 -4.90
N SER A 50 6.41 11.06 -4.36
CA SER A 50 6.55 10.77 -2.94
C SER A 50 6.15 11.95 -2.07
N ILE A 51 6.65 13.16 -2.35
CA ILE A 51 6.36 14.35 -1.54
C ILE A 51 4.86 14.68 -1.57
N VAL A 52 4.23 14.62 -2.74
CA VAL A 52 2.80 14.88 -2.89
C VAL A 52 1.97 13.86 -2.10
N LEU A 53 2.28 12.57 -2.24
CA LEU A 53 1.58 11.50 -1.52
C LEU A 53 1.74 11.65 0.00
N ILE A 54 2.95 11.94 0.49
CA ILE A 54 3.22 12.15 1.91
C ILE A 54 2.46 13.37 2.43
N SER A 55 2.46 14.48 1.68
CA SER A 55 1.76 15.71 2.10
C SER A 55 0.26 15.51 2.19
N LEU A 56 -0.35 14.86 1.18
CA LEU A 56 -1.76 14.48 1.22
C LEU A 56 -2.05 13.50 2.35
N GLY A 57 -1.12 12.57 2.61
CA GLY A 57 -1.22 11.63 3.71
C GLY A 57 -1.28 12.33 5.07
N ILE A 58 -0.39 13.29 5.31
CA ILE A 58 -0.35 14.12 6.52
C ILE A 58 -1.65 14.90 6.70
N LEU A 59 -2.14 15.54 5.63
CA LEU A 59 -3.39 16.32 5.69
C LEU A 59 -4.60 15.43 6.00
N SER A 60 -4.68 14.25 5.38
CA SER A 60 -5.74 13.28 5.64
C SER A 60 -5.69 12.72 7.07
N ALA A 61 -4.51 12.30 7.53
CA ALA A 61 -4.33 11.77 8.88
C ALA A 61 -4.59 12.83 9.96
N SER A 62 -4.11 14.06 9.76
CA SER A 62 -4.39 15.15 10.70
C SER A 62 -5.87 15.51 10.73
N PHE A 63 -6.57 15.46 9.60
CA PHE A 63 -8.02 15.63 9.56
C PHE A 63 -8.77 14.51 10.31
N GLY A 64 -8.38 13.24 10.12
CA GLY A 64 -8.93 12.12 10.88
C GLY A 64 -8.71 12.28 12.39
N LEU A 65 -7.50 12.64 12.81
CA LEU A 65 -7.16 12.83 14.22
C LEU A 65 -7.90 14.01 14.84
N ARG A 66 -7.76 15.22 14.27
CA ARG A 66 -8.32 16.46 14.85
C ARG A 66 -9.82 16.64 14.61
N GLY A 67 -10.34 16.20 13.47
CA GLY A 67 -11.75 16.36 13.13
C GLY A 67 -12.67 15.32 13.79
N PHE A 68 -12.13 14.13 14.13
CA PHE A 68 -12.92 13.01 14.63
C PHE A 68 -12.43 12.45 15.98
N LEU A 69 -11.20 11.94 16.06
CA LEU A 69 -10.74 11.15 17.21
C LEU A 69 -10.50 12.00 18.46
N ILE A 70 -9.69 13.06 18.34
CA ILE A 70 -9.23 13.90 19.47
C ILE A 70 -10.42 14.57 20.19
N PRO A 71 -11.38 15.24 19.52
CA PRO A 71 -12.50 15.88 20.20
C PRO A 71 -13.38 14.91 20.99
N ASN A 72 -13.44 13.64 20.54
CA ASN A 72 -14.30 12.61 21.11
C ASN A 72 -13.57 11.63 22.03
N LYS A 73 -12.29 11.89 22.34
CA LYS A 73 -11.42 11.06 23.21
C LYS A 73 -11.36 9.59 22.78
N LEU A 74 -11.47 9.34 21.48
CA LEU A 74 -11.30 8.02 20.91
C LEU A 74 -9.85 7.82 20.46
N ILE A 75 -9.42 6.56 20.45
CA ILE A 75 -8.02 6.20 20.24
C ILE A 75 -7.92 5.29 19.00
N ASP A 76 -6.84 5.41 18.24
CA ASP A 76 -6.50 4.47 17.16
C ASP A 76 -5.58 3.34 17.68
N GLY A 77 -5.26 2.36 16.84
CA GLY A 77 -4.14 1.45 17.10
C GLY A 77 -2.78 2.15 17.03
N GLY A 78 -1.72 1.38 17.26
CA GLY A 78 -0.37 1.79 16.94
C GLY A 78 0.29 2.75 17.91
N VAL A 79 1.40 3.35 17.47
CA VAL A 79 2.13 4.39 18.22
C VAL A 79 1.27 5.65 18.36
N THR A 80 0.44 5.94 17.37
CA THR A 80 -0.55 7.03 17.44
C THR A 80 -1.54 6.75 18.57
N GLY A 81 -2.01 5.51 18.70
CA GLY A 81 -2.86 5.04 19.78
C GLY A 81 -2.26 5.25 21.16
N ILE A 82 -1.01 4.81 21.34
CA ILE A 82 -0.26 5.01 22.60
C ILE A 82 -0.12 6.51 22.89
N SER A 83 0.20 7.31 21.88
CA SER A 83 0.36 8.76 22.04
C SER A 83 -0.94 9.44 22.47
N LEU A 84 -2.08 9.02 21.93
CA LEU A 84 -3.41 9.50 22.33
C LEU A 84 -3.77 9.06 23.75
N LEU A 85 -3.52 7.80 24.11
CA LEU A 85 -3.79 7.29 25.45
C LEU A 85 -2.96 8.05 26.50
N VAL A 86 -1.66 8.25 26.25
CA VAL A 86 -0.78 9.00 27.15
C VAL A 86 -1.21 10.48 27.22
N ASN A 87 -1.62 11.09 26.10
CA ASN A 87 -2.15 12.46 26.10
C ASN A 87 -3.39 12.58 27.00
N LEU A 88 -4.34 11.65 26.89
CA LEU A 88 -5.58 11.67 27.68
C LEU A 88 -5.33 11.46 29.19
N LEU A 89 -4.28 10.72 29.55
CA LEU A 89 -3.95 10.43 30.96
C LEU A 89 -3.05 11.48 31.61
N SER A 90 -2.08 12.02 30.87
CA SER A 90 -1.04 12.92 31.41
C SER A 90 -1.23 14.39 31.04
N GLY A 91 -2.06 14.70 30.03
CA GLY A 91 -2.22 16.04 29.49
C GLY A 91 -1.03 16.52 28.63
N VAL A 92 0.02 15.73 28.45
CA VAL A 92 1.17 16.09 27.60
C VAL A 92 0.70 16.22 26.15
N SER A 93 1.14 17.26 25.45
CA SER A 93 0.76 17.53 24.06
C SER A 93 0.97 16.33 23.14
N LEU A 94 -0.10 15.93 22.44
CA LEU A 94 -0.07 14.83 21.47
C LEU A 94 1.01 15.03 20.40
N SER A 95 1.21 16.26 19.92
CA SER A 95 2.23 16.59 18.92
C SER A 95 3.64 16.22 19.39
N TYR A 96 3.94 16.40 20.68
CA TYR A 96 5.22 15.99 21.25
C TYR A 96 5.33 14.47 21.38
N LEU A 97 4.27 13.83 21.87
CA LEU A 97 4.21 12.37 22.05
C LEU A 97 4.37 11.62 20.72
N LEU A 98 3.75 12.12 19.64
CA LEU A 98 3.91 11.54 18.31
C LEU A 98 5.37 11.49 17.87
N ILE A 99 6.17 12.51 18.16
CA ILE A 99 7.60 12.51 17.80
C ILE A 99 8.39 11.62 18.75
N ALA A 100 8.19 11.80 20.07
CA ALA A 100 8.96 11.13 21.10
C ALA A 100 8.78 9.60 21.07
N ILE A 101 7.54 9.13 20.96
CA ILE A 101 7.23 7.70 20.98
C ILE A 101 7.58 7.04 19.64
N ASN A 102 7.48 7.75 18.51
CA ASN A 102 7.89 7.18 17.21
C ASN A 102 9.41 7.06 17.03
N LEU A 103 10.20 7.90 17.70
CA LEU A 103 11.66 7.94 17.54
C LEU A 103 12.36 6.56 17.64
N PRO A 104 12.08 5.71 18.66
CA PRO A 104 12.68 4.37 18.73
C PRO A 104 12.28 3.48 17.54
N PHE A 105 11.04 3.56 17.07
CA PHE A 105 10.57 2.76 15.93
C PHE A 105 11.21 3.21 14.62
N ILE A 106 11.40 4.51 14.43
CA ILE A 106 12.10 5.02 13.26
C ILE A 106 13.58 4.62 13.27
N ALA A 107 14.22 4.58 14.44
CA ALA A 107 15.57 4.08 14.58
C ALA A 107 15.67 2.61 14.11
N LEU A 108 14.72 1.75 14.49
CA LEU A 108 14.63 0.39 13.94
C LEU A 108 14.43 0.39 12.41
N GLY A 109 13.57 1.28 11.91
CA GLY A 109 13.29 1.43 10.48
C GLY A 109 14.50 1.90 9.66
N TYR A 110 15.40 2.68 10.26
CA TYR A 110 16.67 3.07 9.64
C TYR A 110 17.55 1.86 9.31
N TYR A 111 17.67 0.93 10.26
CA TYR A 111 18.47 -0.29 10.05
C TYR A 111 17.82 -1.24 9.05
N GLN A 112 16.50 -1.30 9.01
CA GLN A 112 15.76 -2.28 8.19
C GLN A 112 15.44 -1.79 6.77
N SER A 113 14.95 -0.56 6.63
CA SER A 113 14.47 0.00 5.35
C SER A 113 15.40 1.07 4.77
N GLY A 114 16.49 1.38 5.47
CA GLY A 114 17.55 2.27 5.02
C GLY A 114 17.28 3.76 5.27
N LYS A 115 18.33 4.56 5.04
CA LYS A 115 18.37 6.00 5.38
C LYS A 115 17.28 6.84 4.72
N ILE A 116 16.96 6.58 3.46
CA ILE A 116 15.98 7.40 2.72
C ILE A 116 14.57 7.24 3.30
N PHE A 117 14.20 6.01 3.65
CA PHE A 117 12.91 5.73 4.29
C PHE A 117 12.84 6.41 5.66
N ALA A 118 13.86 6.22 6.51
CA ALA A 118 13.89 6.84 7.84
C ALA A 118 13.78 8.37 7.78
N VAL A 119 14.53 9.05 6.90
CA VAL A 119 14.43 10.52 6.76
C VAL A 119 13.03 10.95 6.32
N LYS A 120 12.41 10.24 5.37
CA LYS A 120 11.04 10.53 4.95
C LYS A 120 10.04 10.31 6.09
N SER A 121 10.20 9.24 6.87
CA SER A 121 9.33 8.92 8.02
C SER A 121 9.46 9.93 9.16
N ILE A 122 10.68 10.38 9.48
CA ILE A 122 10.88 11.48 10.44
C ILE A 122 10.18 12.74 9.93
N ALA A 123 10.39 13.09 8.66
CA ALA A 123 9.78 14.28 8.07
C ALA A 123 8.25 14.19 8.06
N SER A 124 7.66 13.02 7.80
CA SER A 124 6.22 12.82 7.80
C SER A 124 5.62 12.85 9.20
N ILE A 125 6.30 12.30 10.21
CA ILE A 125 5.86 12.33 11.60
C ILE A 125 5.95 13.74 12.19
N ILE A 126 7.03 14.48 11.89
CA ILE A 126 7.14 15.90 12.22
C ILE A 126 6.04 16.69 11.51
N GLY A 127 5.82 16.44 10.22
CA GLY A 127 4.75 17.09 9.45
C GLY A 127 3.36 16.82 10.03
N LEU A 128 3.08 15.58 10.44
CA LEU A 128 1.84 15.21 11.12
C LEU A 128 1.71 15.89 12.48
N SER A 129 2.79 15.91 13.28
CA SER A 129 2.82 16.60 14.57
C SER A 129 2.51 18.09 14.43
N ILE A 130 3.08 18.77 13.43
CA ILE A 130 2.82 20.18 13.11
C ILE A 130 1.38 20.36 12.63
N ALA A 131 0.91 19.50 11.72
CA ALA A 131 -0.46 19.57 11.21
C ALA A 131 -1.48 19.41 12.35
N VAL A 132 -1.27 18.44 13.23
CA VAL A 132 -2.10 18.23 14.43
C VAL A 132 -1.96 19.39 15.42
N ALA A 133 -0.81 20.07 15.52
CA ALA A 133 -0.64 21.21 16.42
C ALA A 133 -1.38 22.47 15.95
N TYR A 134 -1.28 22.79 14.65
CA TYR A 134 -1.62 24.12 14.13
C TYR A 134 -2.81 24.15 13.16
N ILE A 135 -3.20 23.01 12.57
CA ILE A 135 -4.37 22.97 11.70
C ILE A 135 -5.61 22.70 12.55
N GLU A 136 -6.48 23.69 12.61
CA GLU A 136 -7.79 23.54 13.23
C GLU A 136 -8.79 23.03 12.20
N PHE A 137 -9.55 22.02 12.61
CA PHE A 137 -10.67 21.50 11.85
C PHE A 137 -11.94 21.64 12.68
N PRO A 138 -13.09 21.96 12.05
CA PRO A 138 -14.35 21.95 12.76
C PRO A 138 -14.67 20.53 13.24
N ILE A 139 -15.36 20.43 14.38
CA ILE A 139 -15.91 19.16 14.85
C ILE A 139 -16.97 18.72 13.83
N ILE A 140 -16.73 17.60 13.15
CA ILE A 140 -17.58 17.16 12.04
C ILE A 140 -18.87 16.54 12.56
N THR A 141 -18.78 15.72 13.61
CA THR A 141 -19.93 15.02 14.22
C THR A 141 -19.57 14.54 15.62
N ASN A 142 -20.60 14.31 16.43
CA ASN A 142 -20.50 13.72 17.78
C ASN A 142 -21.01 12.27 17.83
N ASP A 143 -21.50 11.74 16.70
CA ASP A 143 -21.94 10.35 16.62
C ASP A 143 -20.72 9.41 16.62
N LYS A 144 -20.57 8.62 17.68
CA LYS A 144 -19.39 7.75 17.90
C LYS A 144 -19.16 6.76 16.76
N LEU A 145 -20.22 6.29 16.09
CA LEU A 145 -20.11 5.34 14.98
C LEU A 145 -19.62 6.04 13.70
N LEU A 146 -20.15 7.21 13.39
CA LEU A 146 -19.64 8.03 12.28
C LEU A 146 -18.18 8.45 12.52
N ILE A 147 -17.83 8.82 13.76
CA ILE A 147 -16.46 9.12 14.16
C ILE A 147 -15.57 7.91 13.95
N ALA A 148 -16.01 6.72 14.37
CA ALA A 148 -15.22 5.52 14.23
C ALA A 148 -14.92 5.18 12.76
N VAL A 149 -15.94 5.23 11.91
CA VAL A 149 -15.82 4.88 10.49
C VAL A 149 -15.04 5.94 9.72
N PHE A 150 -15.43 7.22 9.80
CA PHE A 150 -14.80 8.27 9.02
C PHE A 150 -13.46 8.73 9.59
N GLY A 151 -13.32 8.76 10.91
CA GLY A 151 -12.04 9.00 11.58
C GLY A 151 -11.02 7.93 11.19
N GLY A 152 -11.43 6.65 11.26
CA GLY A 152 -10.62 5.53 10.78
C GLY A 152 -10.31 5.64 9.28
N PHE A 153 -11.29 5.98 8.44
CA PHE A 153 -11.08 6.16 7.00
C PHE A 153 -10.04 7.24 6.68
N PHE A 154 -10.19 8.46 7.20
CA PHE A 154 -9.24 9.55 6.89
C PHE A 154 -7.86 9.30 7.48
N LEU A 155 -7.78 8.68 8.67
CA LEU A 155 -6.52 8.27 9.28
C LEU A 155 -5.83 7.18 8.45
N GLY A 156 -6.55 6.12 8.10
CA GLY A 156 -6.05 5.02 7.27
C GLY A 156 -5.68 5.46 5.86
N ALA A 157 -6.44 6.37 5.25
CA ALA A 157 -6.09 6.99 3.97
C ALA A 157 -4.78 7.77 4.09
N GLY A 158 -4.60 8.49 5.20
CA GLY A 158 -3.38 9.22 5.50
C GLY A 158 -2.16 8.32 5.60
N ILE A 159 -2.28 7.25 6.38
CA ILE A 159 -1.24 6.22 6.56
C ILE A 159 -0.93 5.54 5.22
N GLY A 160 -1.95 5.08 4.48
CA GLY A 160 -1.77 4.41 3.19
C GLY A 160 -1.09 5.29 2.13
N LEU A 161 -1.46 6.57 2.04
CA LEU A 161 -0.80 7.53 1.14
C LEU A 161 0.66 7.77 1.52
N ALA A 162 0.97 7.91 2.81
CA ALA A 162 2.33 8.08 3.29
C ALA A 162 3.22 6.86 3.00
N ILE A 163 2.68 5.64 3.18
CA ILE A 163 3.36 4.39 2.84
C ILE A 163 3.63 4.29 1.34
N ARG A 164 2.67 4.65 0.47
CA ARG A 164 2.91 4.75 -0.98
C ARG A 164 3.97 5.78 -1.35
N GLY A 165 4.09 6.85 -0.57
CA GLY A 165 5.16 7.84 -0.68
C GLY A 165 6.54 7.32 -0.23
N GLY A 166 6.60 6.14 0.39
CA GLY A 166 7.80 5.52 0.93
C GLY A 166 8.20 6.10 2.30
N SER A 167 7.22 6.35 3.16
CA SER A 167 7.37 6.81 4.55
C SER A 167 6.33 6.13 5.44
N VAL A 168 6.37 6.34 6.75
CA VAL A 168 5.28 5.94 7.65
C VAL A 168 4.83 7.13 8.51
N LEU A 169 3.56 7.10 8.92
CA LEU A 169 3.01 8.03 9.91
C LEU A 169 2.95 7.41 11.31
N ASP A 170 2.92 6.08 11.37
CA ASP A 170 2.94 5.30 12.60
C ASP A 170 4.11 4.30 12.57
N GLY A 171 4.81 4.19 13.70
CA GLY A 171 5.99 3.36 13.86
C GLY A 171 5.67 1.89 14.11
N THR A 172 4.41 1.53 14.39
CA THR A 172 4.03 0.14 14.68
C THR A 172 4.29 -0.80 13.53
N GLU A 173 4.11 -0.35 12.30
CA GLU A 173 4.33 -1.14 11.10
C GLU A 173 5.81 -1.51 10.97
N ILE A 174 6.71 -0.58 11.31
CA ILE A 174 8.15 -0.85 11.34
C ILE A 174 8.47 -1.88 12.42
N LEU A 175 7.89 -1.73 13.62
CA LEU A 175 8.08 -2.70 14.70
C LEU A 175 7.64 -4.10 14.29
N ALA A 176 6.46 -4.19 13.65
CA ALA A 176 5.89 -5.46 13.25
C ALA A 176 6.74 -6.14 12.18
N VAL A 177 7.26 -5.40 11.19
CA VAL A 177 8.20 -5.94 10.20
C VAL A 177 9.51 -6.39 10.85
N PHE A 178 10.01 -5.67 11.86
CA PHE A 178 11.20 -6.09 12.62
C PHE A 178 10.99 -7.39 13.39
N ILE A 179 9.85 -7.54 14.07
CA ILE A 179 9.50 -8.75 14.83
C ILE A 179 9.21 -9.93 13.90
N ASN A 180 8.52 -9.70 12.77
CA ASN A 180 8.22 -10.72 11.77
C ASN A 180 9.51 -11.38 11.24
N GLN A 181 10.61 -10.66 11.06
CA GLN A 181 11.87 -11.27 10.61
C GLN A 181 12.51 -12.20 11.65
N LYS A 182 12.10 -12.10 12.92
CA LYS A 182 12.61 -12.92 14.03
C LYS A 182 11.63 -13.99 14.49
N THR A 183 10.42 -14.01 13.93
CA THR A 183 9.32 -14.88 14.37
C THR A 183 8.61 -15.49 13.17
N GLY A 184 7.79 -16.52 13.38
CA GLY A 184 6.94 -17.07 12.31
C GLY A 184 5.63 -16.32 12.08
N PHE A 185 5.32 -15.32 12.90
CA PHE A 185 4.06 -14.57 12.86
C PHE A 185 4.03 -13.60 11.69
N SER A 186 2.87 -13.41 11.06
CA SER A 186 2.73 -12.40 10.01
C SER A 186 2.81 -10.99 10.60
N VAL A 187 3.16 -9.99 9.76
CA VAL A 187 3.18 -8.57 10.17
C VAL A 187 1.81 -8.14 10.72
N GLY A 188 0.72 -8.62 10.13
CA GLY A 188 -0.64 -8.33 10.57
C GLY A 188 -0.94 -8.90 11.96
N ASP A 189 -0.51 -10.14 12.25
CA ASP A 189 -0.70 -10.76 13.57
C ASP A 189 0.01 -9.96 14.67
N ILE A 190 1.22 -9.49 14.39
CA ILE A 190 2.02 -8.71 15.34
C ILE A 190 1.35 -7.36 15.64
N ILE A 191 0.87 -6.66 14.62
CA ILE A 191 0.12 -5.40 14.79
C ILE A 191 -1.17 -5.65 15.58
N PHE A 192 -1.89 -6.73 15.27
CA PHE A 192 -3.13 -7.09 15.96
C PHE A 192 -2.91 -7.36 17.45
N ILE A 193 -1.89 -8.14 17.80
CA ILE A 193 -1.52 -8.41 19.21
C ILE A 193 -1.16 -7.12 19.93
N PHE A 194 -0.36 -6.26 19.30
CA PHE A 194 0.03 -4.97 19.86
C PHE A 194 -1.19 -4.09 20.14
N ASN A 195 -2.15 -4.07 19.22
CA ASN A 195 -3.38 -3.30 19.36
C ASN A 195 -4.33 -3.88 20.42
N ILE A 196 -4.40 -5.21 20.58
CA ILE A 196 -5.15 -5.82 21.70
C ILE A 196 -4.64 -5.29 23.04
N ILE A 197 -3.33 -5.19 23.21
CA ILE A 197 -2.72 -4.64 24.44
C ILE A 197 -3.15 -3.19 24.64
N ILE A 198 -3.01 -2.35 23.61
CA ILE A 198 -3.42 -0.93 23.67
C ILE A 198 -4.90 -0.78 24.02
N PHE A 199 -5.78 -1.53 23.34
CA PHE A 199 -7.23 -1.45 23.57
C PHE A 199 -7.63 -1.99 24.94
N SER A 200 -6.91 -2.97 25.46
CA SER A 200 -7.11 -3.46 26.84
C SER A 200 -6.80 -2.36 27.86
N PHE A 201 -5.69 -1.63 27.67
CA PHE A 201 -5.38 -0.46 28.50
C PHE A 201 -6.40 0.67 28.32
N ALA A 202 -6.84 0.95 27.08
CA ALA A 202 -7.90 1.92 26.83
C ALA A 202 -9.21 1.52 27.54
N GLY A 203 -9.57 0.23 27.54
CA GLY A 203 -10.75 -0.27 28.25
C GLY A 203 -10.65 -0.12 29.76
N TRP A 204 -9.45 -0.36 30.31
CA TRP A 204 -9.18 -0.20 31.74
C TRP A 204 -9.25 1.27 32.19
N PHE A 205 -8.66 2.19 31.42
CA PHE A 205 -8.53 3.59 31.82
C PHE A 205 -9.67 4.51 31.33
N LEU A 206 -10.26 4.22 30.17
CA LEU A 206 -11.25 5.09 29.49
C LEU A 206 -12.62 4.42 29.32
N GLY A 207 -12.77 3.19 29.81
CA GLY A 207 -14.00 2.41 29.75
C GLY A 207 -14.11 1.52 28.51
N ILE A 208 -14.90 0.46 28.66
CA ILE A 208 -15.05 -0.59 27.65
C ILE A 208 -15.64 -0.06 26.34
N GLU A 209 -16.57 0.89 26.38
CA GLU A 209 -17.14 1.50 25.18
C GLU A 209 -16.06 2.15 24.31
N THR A 210 -15.18 2.95 24.93
CA THR A 210 -14.08 3.63 24.24
C THR A 210 -13.18 2.61 23.56
N ALA A 211 -12.85 1.50 24.23
CA ALA A 211 -12.05 0.43 23.64
C ALA A 211 -12.73 -0.25 22.44
N LEU A 212 -14.04 -0.51 22.52
CA LEU A 212 -14.80 -1.10 21.41
C LEU A 212 -14.85 -0.15 20.20
N TYR A 213 -15.04 1.15 20.42
CA TYR A 213 -14.95 2.15 19.35
C TYR A 213 -13.54 2.27 18.77
N SER A 214 -12.49 2.18 19.59
CA SER A 214 -11.10 2.14 19.12
C SER A 214 -10.80 0.93 18.23
N ILE A 215 -11.37 -0.24 18.56
CA ILE A 215 -11.29 -1.42 17.68
C ILE A 215 -11.97 -1.13 16.33
N LEU A 216 -13.16 -0.50 16.32
CA LEU A 216 -13.84 -0.13 15.09
C LEU A 216 -13.04 0.88 14.26
N ILE A 217 -12.46 1.90 14.91
CA ILE A 217 -11.55 2.86 14.26
C ILE A 217 -10.41 2.13 13.59
N TYR A 218 -9.73 1.25 14.31
CA TYR A 218 -8.60 0.49 13.79
C TYR A 218 -9.01 -0.41 12.61
N LEU A 219 -10.15 -1.09 12.68
CA LEU A 219 -10.64 -1.91 11.56
C LEU A 219 -10.93 -1.06 10.32
N ALA A 220 -11.58 0.10 10.50
CA ALA A 220 -11.85 1.05 9.41
C ALA A 220 -10.54 1.62 8.83
N ALA A 221 -9.59 1.99 9.69
CA ALA A 221 -8.28 2.49 9.29
C ALA A 221 -7.47 1.42 8.53
N SER A 222 -7.37 0.21 9.07
CA SER A 222 -6.67 -0.93 8.45
C SER A 222 -7.23 -1.25 7.06
N LYS A 223 -8.57 -1.34 6.93
CA LYS A 223 -9.21 -1.57 5.63
C LYS A 223 -8.96 -0.43 4.65
N THR A 224 -8.91 0.81 5.14
CA THR A 224 -8.62 1.97 4.29
C THR A 224 -7.14 1.99 3.87
N VAL A 225 -6.20 1.67 4.76
CA VAL A 225 -4.79 1.50 4.42
C VAL A 225 -4.65 0.48 3.30
N ASP A 226 -5.26 -0.70 3.44
CA ASP A 226 -5.25 -1.75 2.42
C ASP A 226 -5.79 -1.23 1.08
N PHE A 227 -6.93 -0.54 1.09
CA PHE A 227 -7.52 0.05 -0.10
C PHE A 227 -6.58 1.04 -0.79
N PHE A 228 -5.91 1.91 -0.03
CA PHE A 228 -4.98 2.87 -0.62
C PHE A 228 -3.71 2.18 -1.15
N LEU A 229 -3.18 1.20 -0.42
CA LEU A 229 -1.94 0.47 -0.75
C LEU A 229 -2.11 -0.46 -1.95
N GLN A 230 -3.13 -1.31 -1.91
CA GLN A 230 -3.36 -2.38 -2.89
C GLN A 230 -4.21 -1.87 -4.06
N GLY A 231 -4.96 -0.78 -3.86
CA GLY A 231 -5.96 -0.32 -4.81
C GLY A 231 -7.23 -1.15 -4.73
N ILE A 232 -8.15 -0.90 -5.66
CA ILE A 232 -9.26 -1.82 -5.91
C ILE A 232 -8.66 -2.98 -6.72
N ASP A 233 -8.83 -4.22 -6.27
CA ASP A 233 -8.53 -5.42 -7.08
C ASP A 233 -9.44 -5.41 -8.31
N GLU A 234 -9.05 -4.67 -9.34
CA GLU A 234 -9.80 -4.54 -10.59
C GLU A 234 -9.66 -5.82 -11.42
N TYR A 235 -8.51 -6.50 -11.31
CA TYR A 235 -8.14 -7.64 -12.15
C TYR A 235 -7.91 -8.92 -11.36
N THR A 236 -8.39 -10.02 -11.92
CA THR A 236 -8.19 -11.37 -11.41
C THR A 236 -7.55 -12.22 -12.51
N GLY A 237 -6.46 -12.89 -12.15
CA GLY A 237 -5.86 -13.92 -12.97
C GLY A 237 -6.69 -15.19 -12.86
N VAL A 238 -7.05 -15.77 -14.00
CA VAL A 238 -7.88 -16.96 -14.07
C VAL A 238 -7.08 -18.03 -14.79
N THR A 239 -6.76 -19.10 -14.05
CA THR A 239 -6.13 -20.31 -14.57
C THR A 239 -7.22 -21.36 -14.76
N ILE A 240 -7.37 -21.90 -15.96
CA ILE A 240 -8.42 -22.84 -16.33
C ILE A 240 -7.77 -24.14 -16.80
N LEU A 241 -8.12 -25.23 -16.11
CA LEU A 241 -7.75 -26.59 -16.45
C LEU A 241 -9.02 -27.32 -16.85
N SER A 242 -9.05 -27.82 -18.09
CA SER A 242 -10.25 -28.45 -18.65
C SER A 242 -9.86 -29.37 -19.80
N ARG A 243 -10.59 -30.49 -19.94
CA ARG A 243 -10.46 -31.41 -21.09
C ARG A 243 -10.93 -30.74 -22.39
N ARG A 244 -11.75 -29.69 -22.29
CA ARG A 244 -12.26 -28.88 -23.40
C ARG A 244 -11.53 -27.54 -23.53
N SER A 245 -10.23 -27.50 -23.18
CA SER A 245 -9.37 -26.31 -23.24
C SER A 245 -9.48 -25.56 -24.58
N LYS A 246 -9.49 -26.27 -25.71
CA LYS A 246 -9.58 -25.65 -27.06
C LYS A 246 -10.88 -24.87 -27.26
N THR A 247 -12.01 -25.42 -26.82
CA THR A 247 -13.32 -24.77 -26.95
C THR A 247 -13.42 -23.56 -26.01
N ILE A 248 -12.94 -23.70 -24.78
CA ILE A 248 -12.90 -22.60 -23.81
C ILE A 248 -11.99 -21.47 -24.31
N LYS A 249 -10.83 -21.81 -24.90
CA LYS A 249 -9.90 -20.84 -25.50
C LYS A 249 -10.59 -20.02 -26.59
N LEU A 250 -11.32 -20.66 -27.51
CA LEU A 250 -12.07 -19.96 -28.55
C LEU A 250 -13.19 -19.08 -27.97
N MET A 251 -13.90 -19.57 -26.96
CA MET A 251 -14.93 -18.79 -26.26
C MET A 251 -14.33 -17.52 -25.62
N LEU A 252 -13.20 -17.64 -24.93
CA LEU A 252 -12.51 -16.52 -24.31
C LEU A 252 -12.04 -15.47 -25.33
N MET A 253 -11.50 -15.89 -26.47
CA MET A 253 -11.05 -14.98 -27.53
C MET A 253 -12.23 -14.27 -28.22
N ASN A 254 -13.30 -15.01 -28.52
CA ASN A 254 -14.37 -14.51 -29.38
C ASN A 254 -15.48 -13.78 -28.61
N LYS A 255 -15.81 -14.25 -27.40
CA LYS A 255 -16.93 -13.71 -26.61
C LYS A 255 -16.49 -12.73 -25.54
N PHE A 256 -15.33 -12.98 -24.92
CA PHE A 256 -14.79 -12.11 -23.86
C PHE A 256 -13.68 -11.18 -24.36
N HIS A 257 -13.22 -11.35 -25.62
CA HIS A 257 -12.15 -10.57 -26.24
C HIS A 257 -10.90 -10.48 -25.35
N LYS A 258 -10.54 -11.58 -24.67
CA LYS A 258 -9.39 -11.63 -23.78
C LYS A 258 -8.21 -12.30 -24.46
N ASP A 259 -7.03 -11.76 -24.19
CA ASP A 259 -5.78 -12.44 -24.48
C ASP A 259 -5.61 -13.66 -23.56
N ILE A 260 -5.00 -14.71 -24.10
CA ILE A 260 -4.83 -15.99 -23.42
C ILE A 260 -3.39 -16.44 -23.58
N THR A 261 -2.77 -16.76 -22.45
CA THR A 261 -1.50 -17.47 -22.41
C THR A 261 -1.80 -18.95 -22.20
N VAL A 262 -1.19 -19.82 -23.01
CA VAL A 262 -1.34 -21.27 -22.88
C VAL A 262 -0.05 -21.83 -22.29
N TYR A 263 -0.15 -22.48 -21.12
CA TYR A 263 0.93 -23.30 -20.59
C TYR A 263 0.73 -24.75 -21.01
N GLN A 264 1.82 -25.44 -21.32
CA GLN A 264 1.82 -26.89 -21.50
C GLN A 264 2.14 -27.53 -20.15
N GLY A 265 1.24 -28.36 -19.66
CA GLY A 265 1.39 -29.14 -18.43
C GLY A 265 1.25 -30.62 -18.70
N LYS A 266 1.59 -31.44 -17.70
CA LYS A 266 1.25 -32.86 -17.67
C LYS A 266 0.37 -33.11 -16.46
N ASN A 267 -0.77 -33.74 -16.68
CA ASN A 267 -1.57 -34.26 -15.58
C ASN A 267 -1.11 -35.68 -15.30
N GLU A 268 -0.76 -35.95 -14.05
CA GLU A 268 -0.46 -37.30 -13.58
C GLU A 268 -1.61 -37.75 -12.68
N TYR A 269 -2.23 -38.86 -13.05
CA TYR A 269 -3.25 -39.51 -12.25
C TYR A 269 -2.73 -40.88 -11.83
N SER A 270 -2.78 -41.16 -10.52
CA SER A 270 -2.30 -42.41 -9.94
C SER A 270 -3.49 -43.19 -9.38
N GLU A 271 -3.76 -44.35 -9.95
CA GLU A 271 -4.62 -45.38 -9.38
C GLU A 271 -3.72 -46.54 -8.98
N VAL A 272 -3.57 -46.79 -7.67
CA VAL A 272 -2.96 -47.93 -6.91
C VAL A 272 -1.76 -48.69 -7.52
N GLU A 273 -1.71 -48.97 -8.82
CA GLU A 273 -0.61 -49.64 -9.55
C GLU A 273 -0.22 -48.99 -10.90
N HIS A 274 -0.90 -47.93 -11.36
CA HIS A 274 -0.62 -47.26 -12.64
C HIS A 274 -0.63 -45.73 -12.55
N VAL A 275 0.45 -45.11 -13.05
CA VAL A 275 0.56 -43.65 -13.25
C VAL A 275 0.28 -43.35 -14.71
N TYR A 276 -0.84 -42.69 -14.98
CA TYR A 276 -1.18 -42.19 -16.32
C TYR A 276 -0.76 -40.73 -16.41
N SER A 277 0.18 -40.43 -17.31
CA SER A 277 0.61 -39.07 -17.63
C SER A 277 0.06 -38.67 -19.00
N TYR A 278 -0.73 -37.59 -19.07
CA TYR A 278 -1.16 -37.01 -20.34
C TYR A 278 -0.87 -35.52 -20.38
N ASP A 279 -0.46 -35.03 -21.57
CA ASP A 279 -0.26 -33.61 -21.80
C ASP A 279 -1.60 -32.86 -21.70
N THR A 280 -1.59 -31.72 -21.02
CA THR A 280 -2.75 -30.86 -20.85
C THR A 280 -2.39 -29.41 -21.15
N GLU A 281 -3.30 -28.70 -21.82
CA GLU A 281 -3.21 -27.26 -21.94
C GLU A 281 -3.82 -26.60 -20.70
N ILE A 282 -3.08 -25.69 -20.09
CA ILE A 282 -3.57 -24.85 -19.00
C ILE A 282 -3.74 -23.45 -19.57
N LEU A 283 -4.96 -22.93 -19.55
CA LEU A 283 -5.25 -21.60 -20.05
C LEU A 283 -5.08 -20.59 -18.91
N TYR A 284 -4.42 -19.48 -19.20
CA TYR A 284 -4.31 -18.36 -18.28
C TYR A 284 -4.76 -17.07 -18.95
N THR A 285 -5.65 -16.36 -18.29
CA THR A 285 -6.13 -15.06 -18.75
C THR A 285 -6.33 -14.12 -17.57
N VAL A 286 -6.39 -12.83 -17.86
CA VAL A 286 -6.65 -11.79 -16.86
C VAL A 286 -7.96 -11.12 -17.19
N VAL A 287 -8.90 -11.16 -16.24
CA VAL A 287 -10.24 -10.59 -16.41
C VAL A 287 -10.53 -9.57 -15.33
N THR A 288 -11.54 -8.74 -15.55
CA THR A 288 -12.02 -7.84 -14.49
C THR A 288 -12.87 -8.62 -13.49
N ARG A 289 -13.00 -8.10 -12.27
CA ARG A 289 -13.90 -8.71 -11.27
C ARG A 289 -15.36 -8.81 -11.75
N LEU A 290 -15.81 -7.87 -12.59
CA LEU A 290 -17.16 -7.85 -13.17
C LEU A 290 -17.36 -8.97 -14.21
N ASP A 291 -16.32 -9.31 -14.97
CA ASP A 291 -16.37 -10.37 -15.98
C ASP A 291 -16.41 -11.77 -15.36
N LEU A 292 -15.96 -11.91 -14.11
CA LEU A 292 -15.65 -13.19 -13.48
C LEU A 292 -16.88 -14.10 -13.33
N SER A 293 -18.03 -13.54 -12.91
CA SER A 293 -19.27 -14.32 -12.77
C SER A 293 -19.75 -14.86 -14.11
N ARG A 294 -19.77 -14.00 -15.15
CA ARG A 294 -20.20 -14.39 -16.51
C ARG A 294 -19.24 -15.41 -17.13
N LEU A 295 -17.95 -15.30 -16.80
CA LEU A 295 -16.93 -16.22 -17.28
C LEU A 295 -17.15 -17.63 -16.70
N TYR A 296 -17.45 -17.75 -15.41
CA TYR A 296 -17.76 -19.04 -14.80
C TYR A 296 -18.94 -19.72 -15.47
N ASP A 297 -20.05 -18.99 -15.68
CA ASP A 297 -21.25 -19.55 -16.31
C ASP A 297 -20.95 -20.14 -17.69
N GLU A 298 -20.13 -19.45 -18.48
CA GLU A 298 -19.75 -19.92 -19.82
C GLU A 298 -18.75 -21.08 -19.80
N ILE A 299 -17.79 -21.06 -18.87
CA ILE A 299 -16.86 -22.19 -18.69
C ILE A 299 -17.63 -23.44 -18.28
N TYR A 300 -18.46 -23.36 -17.25
CA TYR A 300 -19.21 -24.51 -16.73
C TYR A 300 -20.31 -24.99 -17.68
N ARG A 301 -20.82 -24.12 -18.57
CA ARG A 301 -21.68 -24.57 -19.68
C ARG A 301 -20.92 -25.41 -20.70
N ILE A 302 -19.64 -25.09 -20.95
CA ILE A 302 -18.81 -25.84 -21.91
C ILE A 302 -18.28 -27.13 -21.28
N ASP A 303 -17.80 -27.04 -20.04
CA ASP A 303 -17.22 -28.15 -19.29
C ASP A 303 -17.58 -28.03 -17.80
N PRO A 304 -18.60 -28.77 -17.32
CA PRO A 304 -19.00 -28.78 -15.92
C PRO A 304 -17.89 -29.22 -14.96
N ASP A 305 -16.93 -30.02 -15.44
CA ASP A 305 -15.82 -30.56 -14.64
C ASP A 305 -14.56 -29.68 -14.73
N ALA A 306 -14.66 -28.47 -15.31
CA ALA A 306 -13.54 -27.56 -15.43
C ALA A 306 -13.04 -27.09 -14.05
N PHE A 307 -11.73 -27.18 -13.84
CA PHE A 307 -11.08 -26.68 -12.64
C PHE A 307 -10.54 -25.27 -12.88
N VAL A 308 -11.07 -24.29 -12.17
CA VAL A 308 -10.73 -22.87 -12.34
C VAL A 308 -10.12 -22.33 -11.05
N ILE A 309 -8.92 -21.76 -11.16
CA ILE A 309 -8.21 -21.12 -10.05
C ILE A 309 -8.19 -19.61 -10.31
N THR A 310 -8.63 -18.83 -9.33
CA THR A 310 -8.53 -17.36 -9.38
C THR A 310 -7.46 -16.85 -8.46
N THR A 311 -6.64 -15.92 -8.95
CA THR A 311 -5.62 -15.24 -8.15
C THR A 311 -5.81 -13.73 -8.30
N PRO A 312 -5.97 -12.98 -7.19
CA PRO A 312 -6.05 -11.52 -7.26
C PRO A 312 -4.75 -10.95 -7.83
N ILE A 313 -4.85 -10.06 -8.82
CA ILE A 313 -3.69 -9.42 -9.43
C ILE A 313 -3.59 -7.99 -8.93
N LYS A 314 -2.51 -7.72 -8.18
CA LYS A 314 -2.26 -6.40 -7.58
C LYS A 314 -1.90 -5.32 -8.61
N GLU A 315 -1.16 -5.67 -9.66
CA GLU A 315 -0.78 -4.71 -10.70
C GLU A 315 -0.48 -5.42 -12.03
N VAL A 316 -1.06 -4.92 -13.13
CA VAL A 316 -0.73 -5.38 -14.49
C VAL A 316 0.07 -4.28 -15.20
N ARG A 317 1.26 -4.61 -15.72
CA ARG A 317 2.10 -3.69 -16.49
C ARG A 317 2.47 -4.28 -17.85
N GLY A 318 2.11 -3.59 -18.93
CA GLY A 318 2.51 -4.01 -20.28
C GLY A 318 1.67 -3.36 -21.38
N LYS A 319 2.12 -3.48 -22.63
CA LYS A 319 1.35 -3.04 -23.81
C LYS A 319 0.14 -3.92 -24.12
N MET A 320 0.16 -5.19 -23.69
CA MET A 320 -0.90 -6.16 -24.01
C MET A 320 -2.26 -5.77 -23.42
N PHE A 321 -2.29 -4.90 -22.40
CA PHE A 321 -3.53 -4.42 -21.78
C PHE A 321 -4.05 -3.09 -22.34
N LYS A 322 -3.29 -2.41 -23.21
CA LYS A 322 -3.50 -0.99 -23.53
C LYS A 322 -4.41 -0.73 -24.73
N GLN A 323 -5.09 -1.73 -25.29
CA GLN A 323 -5.76 -1.60 -26.59
C GLN A 323 -7.29 -1.68 -26.58
N HIS A 324 -7.97 -1.88 -25.44
CA HIS A 324 -9.43 -1.98 -25.43
C HIS A 324 -10.14 -1.15 -24.36
N PHE A 325 -9.53 -0.01 -23.99
CA PHE A 325 -10.22 1.09 -23.31
C PHE A 325 -10.19 2.33 -24.20
#